data_AF-A0A8T7AFH2-F1
#
_entry.id   AF-A0A8T7AFH2-F1
#
_cell.length_a   1.000
_cell.length_b   1.000
_cell.length_c   1.000
_cell.angle_alpha   90.00
_cell.angle_beta   90.00
_cell.angle_gamma   90.00
#
_symmetry.space_group_name_H-M   'P 1'
#
loop_
_entity.id
_entity.type
_entity.pdbx_description
1 polymer ?
#
loop_
_entity_poly.entity_id
_entity_poly.type
_entity_poly.pdbx_seq_one_letter_code
_entity_poly.pdbx_strand_id
1 'polypeptide(L)' 'MQVDRFMVNAFFEIKRNAPLELQRKLRISDPEVGQTMVALHLSTNDERTRLLTRAFLMHAGEDWLTKLEPRKWRSKV' A
#
# COMPACT_ATOMS: atom_id res chain seq x y z
N MET A 1 -5.73 -4.59 -11.90
CA MET A 1 -6.34 -3.97 -10.71
C MET A 1 -7.35 -2.95 -11.19
N GLN A 2 -8.61 -3.04 -10.75
CA GLN A 2 -9.59 -1.98 -11.02
C GLN A 2 -9.51 -0.97 -9.88
N VAL A 3 -9.23 0.30 -10.20
CA VAL A 3 -9.14 1.37 -9.20
C VAL A 3 -10.54 1.94 -8.99
N ASP A 4 -11.04 1.89 -7.76
CA ASP A 4 -12.32 2.51 -7.38
C ASP A 4 -12.13 3.88 -6.69
N ARG A 5 -13.24 4.56 -6.40
CA ARG A 5 -13.25 5.89 -5.75
C ARG A 5 -12.62 5.86 -4.35
N PHE A 6 -12.79 4.77 -3.61
CA PHE A 6 -12.24 4.63 -2.27
C PHE A 6 -10.72 4.51 -2.33
N MET A 7 -10.21 3.67 -3.25
CA MET A 7 -8.78 3.54 -3.51
C MET A 7 -8.15 4.87 -3.91
N VAL A 8 -8.84 5.67 -4.72
CA VAL A 8 -8.38 7.01 -5.11
C VAL A 8 -8.24 7.93 -3.90
N ASN A 9 -9.24 7.97 -3.03
CA ASN A 9 -9.20 8.78 -1.81
C ASN A 9 -8.08 8.33 -0.87
N ALA A 10 -7.97 7.03 -0.61
CA ALA A 10 -6.90 6.45 0.22
C ALA A 10 -5.52 6.79 -0.36
N PHE A 11 -5.34 6.66 -1.67
CA PHE A 11 -4.11 7.02 -2.36
C PHE A 11 -3.72 8.48 -2.15
N PHE A 12 -4.66 9.42 -2.30
CA PHE A 12 -4.37 10.83 -2.10
C PHE A 12 -4.06 11.17 -0.64
N GLU A 13 -4.69 10.50 0.32
CA GLU A 13 -4.32 10.65 1.73
C GLU A 13 -2.91 10.14 2.03
N ILE A 14 -2.56 8.96 1.51
CA ILE A 14 -1.20 8.39 1.63
C ILE A 14 -0.19 9.36 1.03
N LYS A 15 -0.46 9.83 -0.19
CA LYS A 15 0.38 10.80 -0.89
C LYS A 15 0.54 12.09 -0.09
N ARG A 16 -0.53 12.61 0.53
CA ARG A 16 -0.47 13.83 1.33
C ARG A 16 0.45 13.72 2.55
N ASN A 17 0.51 12.53 3.16
CA ASN A 17 1.34 12.26 4.34
C ASN A 17 2.78 11.83 3.99
N ALA A 18 3.06 11.52 2.73
CA ALA A 18 4.38 11.09 2.28
C ALA A 18 5.37 12.27 2.15
N PRO A 19 6.70 12.03 2.26
CA PRO A 19 7.72 13.03 1.97
C PRO A 19 7.58 13.60 0.55
N LEU A 20 7.87 14.89 0.37
CA LEU A 20 7.73 15.63 -0.91
C LEU A 20 8.32 14.91 -2.12
N GLU A 21 9.47 14.26 -1.95
CA GLU A 21 10.12 13.49 -3.01
C GLU A 21 9.28 12.28 -3.46
N LEU A 22 8.65 11.59 -2.52
CA LEU A 22 7.78 10.45 -2.78
C LEU A 22 6.45 10.91 -3.40
N GLN A 23 5.93 12.06 -2.98
CA GLN A 23 4.70 12.63 -3.56
C GLN A 23 4.79 12.82 -5.07
N ARG A 24 5.94 13.29 -5.57
CA ARG A 24 6.16 13.50 -7.01
C ARG A 24 6.22 12.19 -7.79
N LYS A 25 6.73 11.13 -7.17
CA LYS A 25 6.89 9.81 -7.78
C LYS A 25 5.59 8.99 -7.75
N LEU A 26 4.75 9.18 -6.72
CA LEU A 26 3.50 8.45 -6.57
C LEU A 26 2.45 8.87 -7.62
N ARG A 27 2.07 7.93 -8.48
CA ARG A 27 0.99 8.04 -9.47
C ARG A 27 0.02 6.87 -9.31
N ILE A 28 -1.27 7.16 -9.22
CA ILE A 28 -2.30 6.11 -9.05
C ILE A 28 -2.52 5.29 -10.32
N SER A 29 -2.26 5.89 -11.48
CA SER A 29 -2.32 5.24 -12.79
C SER A 29 -1.09 4.36 -13.08
N ASP A 30 -0.12 4.32 -12.15
CA ASP A 30 1.06 3.49 -12.32
C ASP A 30 0.66 2.01 -12.19
N PRO A 31 1.00 1.14 -13.16
CA PRO A 31 0.74 -0.29 -13.04
C PRO A 31 1.41 -0.92 -11.81
N GLU A 32 2.49 -0.33 -11.30
CA GLU A 32 3.24 -0.79 -10.13
C GLU A 32 2.74 -0.15 -8.82
N VAL A 33 1.65 0.64 -8.84
CA VAL A 33 1.15 1.32 -7.65
C VAL A 33 0.86 0.35 -6.51
N GLY A 34 0.33 -0.84 -6.80
CA GLY A 34 0.10 -1.88 -5.79
C GLY A 34 1.39 -2.34 -5.10
N GLN A 35 2.46 -2.56 -5.86
CA GLN A 35 3.76 -2.90 -5.28
C GLN A 35 4.34 -1.75 -4.46
N THR A 36 4.19 -0.52 -4.95
CA THR A 36 4.62 0.67 -4.23
C THR A 36 3.90 0.80 -2.89
N MET A 37 2.60 0.52 -2.83
CA MET A 37 1.83 0.55 -1.58
C MET A 37 2.28 -0.55 -0.60
N VAL A 38 2.60 -1.75 -1.10
CA VAL A 38 3.18 -2.82 -0.27
C VAL A 38 4.53 -2.39 0.29
N ALA A 39 5.43 -1.88 -0.55
CA ALA A 39 6.74 -1.40 -0.13
C ALA A 39 6.63 -0.29 0.93
N LEU A 40 5.73 0.68 0.69
CA LEU A 40 5.47 1.77 1.62
C LEU A 40 4.92 1.27 2.97
N HIS A 41 4.00 0.30 2.94
CA HIS A 41 3.47 -0.33 4.15
C HIS A 41 4.56 -0.99 5.00
N LEU A 42 5.48 -1.70 4.34
CA LEU A 42 6.57 -2.42 5.00
C LEU A 42 7.69 -1.49 5.46
N SER A 43 7.91 -0.35 4.80
CA SER A 43 8.98 0.59 5.13
C SER A 43 8.59 1.65 6.17
N THR A 44 7.30 1.93 6.33
CA THR A 44 6.82 3.03 7.18
C THR A 44 6.52 2.58 8.61
N ASN A 45 6.97 3.38 9.58
CA ASN A 45 6.56 3.22 10.99
C ASN A 45 5.28 3.98 11.31
N ASP A 46 4.81 4.85 10.41
CA ASP A 46 3.59 5.63 10.60
C ASP A 46 2.35 4.72 10.51
N GLU A 47 1.62 4.61 11.63
CA GLU A 47 0.46 3.74 11.73
C GLU A 47 -0.67 4.16 10.79
N ARG A 48 -0.87 5.48 10.62
CA ARG A 48 -1.88 6.00 9.69
C ARG A 48 -1.60 5.58 8.24
N THR A 49 -0.35 5.70 7.80
CA THR A 49 0.07 5.28 6.46
C THR A 49 -0.05 3.77 6.30
N ARG A 50 0.27 2.98 7.34
CA ARG A 50 0.06 1.52 7.33
C ARG A 50 -1.42 1.14 7.17
N LEU A 51 -2.33 1.83 7.88
CA LEU A 51 -3.76 1.60 7.76
C LEU A 51 -4.29 1.96 6.37
N LEU A 52 -3.91 3.13 5.84
CA LEU A 52 -4.36 3.58 4.53
C LEU A 52 -3.84 2.69 3.39
N THR A 53 -2.56 2.30 3.43
CA THR A 53 -1.97 1.38 2.45
C THR A 53 -2.63 0.00 2.51
N ARG A 54 -2.93 -0.51 3.71
CA ARG A 54 -3.67 -1.77 3.87
C ARG A 54 -5.09 -1.67 3.30
N ALA A 55 -5.80 -0.58 3.57
CA ALA A 55 -7.14 -0.35 3.05
C ALA A 55 -7.15 -0.24 1.51
N PHE A 56 -6.16 0.45 0.94
CA PHE A 56 -5.96 0.50 -0.50
C PHE A 56 -5.77 -0.91 -1.10
N LEU A 57 -4.90 -1.73 -0.49
CA LEU A 57 -4.58 -3.07 -0.98
C LEU A 57 -5.74 -4.06 -0.79
N MET A 58 -6.57 -3.88 0.25
CA MET A 58 -7.78 -4.67 0.45
C MET A 58 -8.77 -4.50 -0.70
N HIS A 59 -8.97 -3.26 -1.17
CA HIS A 59 -9.80 -2.97 -2.35
C HIS A 59 -9.14 -3.41 -3.66
N ALA A 60 -7.81 -3.42 -3.73
CA ALA A 60 -7.08 -3.91 -4.91
C ALA A 60 -7.26 -5.42 -5.16
N GLY A 61 -7.63 -6.18 -4.13
CA GLY A 61 -7.87 -7.62 -4.15
C GLY A 61 -7.15 -8.37 -3.02
N GLU A 62 -7.72 -9.48 -2.55
CA GLU A 62 -7.20 -10.27 -1.43
C GLU A 62 -5.76 -10.75 -1.63
N ASP A 63 -5.35 -11.00 -2.88
CA ASP A 63 -3.98 -11.40 -3.25
C ASP A 63 -2.92 -10.40 -2.76
N TRP A 64 -3.26 -9.11 -2.68
CA TRP A 64 -2.33 -8.08 -2.25
C TRP A 64 -2.08 -8.09 -0.74
N LEU A 65 -3.07 -8.50 0.06
CA LEU A 65 -2.92 -8.58 1.51
C LEU A 65 -1.94 -9.68 1.91
N THR A 66 -1.86 -10.76 1.13
CA THR A 66 -0.88 -11.83 1.35
C THR A 66 0.57 -11.36 1.23
N LYS A 67 0.82 -10.23 0.54
CA LYS A 67 2.14 -9.61 0.40
C LYS A 67 2.52 -8.71 1.58
N LEU A 68 1.56 -8.36 2.43
CA LEU A 68 1.80 -7.56 3.64
C LEU A 68 2.32 -8.41 4.80
N GLU A 69 1.99 -9.70 4.81
CA GLU A 69 2.53 -10.64 5.78
C GLU A 69 3.84 -11.23 5.23
N PRO A 70 5.00 -10.98 5.86
CA PRO A 70 6.15 -11.80 5.58
C PRO A 70 5.75 -13.22 5.98
N ARG A 71 5.72 -14.14 5.02
CA ARG A 71 5.45 -15.57 5.26
C ARG A 71 6.16 -15.97 6.55
N LYS A 72 5.39 -16.13 7.64
CA LYS A 72 5.85 -16.89 8.79
C LYS A 72 5.98 -18.32 8.28
N TRP A 73 7.12 -18.65 7.68
CA TRP A 73 7.53 -20.03 7.63
C TRP A 73 7.52 -20.49 9.08
N ARG A 74 6.51 -21.29 9.44
CA ARG A 74 6.55 -22.09 10.65
C ARG A 74 7.86 -22.87 10.56
N SER A 75 8.86 -22.43 11.32
CA SER A 75 9.94 -23.31 11.72
C SER A 75 9.27 -24.48 12.42
N LYS A 76 9.11 -25.59 11.69
CA LYS A 76 8.97 -26.91 12.28
C LYS A 76 10.30 -27.15 12.99
N VAL A 77 10.32 -26.98 14.30
CA VAL A 77 11.29 -27.59 15.21
C VAL A 77 10.48 -28.42 16.18
#